data_AF-A0A873P889-F1
#
_entry.id   AF-A0A873P889-F1
#
_cell.length_a   1.000
_cell.length_b   1.000
_cell.length_c   1.000
_cell.angle_alpha   90.00
_cell.angle_beta   90.00
_cell.angle_gamma   90.00
#
_symmetry.space_group_name_H-M   'P 1'
#
loop_
_entity.id
_entity.type
_entity.pdbx_description
1 polymer ?
#
loop_
_entity_poly.entity_id
_entity_poly.type
_entity_poly.pdbx_seq_one_letter_code
_entity_poly.pdbx_strand_id
1 'polypeptide(L)'
;RKLGEGFKSLDPGWYSAMAQGQAISTLVRAYLLTKDHNFLNSALRATSPFKFPSDQHGVKAVFMNKYDWYEEYPTTPSSFVLNGFIYALVGLYDLKETAGEKLGRDARQLYNRGLESLRAMLPLYDTGSGTIYDLRHFMLGIAPNLAR
;
A
#
# COMPACT_ATOMS: atom_id res chain seq x y z
N ARG A 1 1.12 -15.48 -9.57
CA ARG A 1 2.26 -15.32 -8.62
C ARG A 1 1.92 -16.02 -7.32
N LYS A 2 2.84 -16.79 -6.72
CA LYS A 2 2.64 -17.46 -5.42
C LYS A 2 3.61 -16.84 -4.39
N LEU A 3 3.10 -16.35 -3.27
CA LEU A 3 3.90 -15.64 -2.25
C LEU A 3 4.47 -16.57 -1.17
N GLY A 4 3.86 -17.76 -1.02
CA GLY A 4 4.21 -18.78 -0.04
C GLY A 4 3.12 -19.84 0.03
N GLU A 5 3.33 -20.88 0.85
CA GLU A 5 2.23 -21.77 1.22
C GLU A 5 1.21 -21.04 2.10
N GLY A 6 -0.07 -21.41 1.98
CA GLY A 6 -1.18 -20.78 2.71
C GLY A 6 -1.83 -19.57 2.01
N PHE A 7 -1.17 -18.95 1.03
CA PHE A 7 -1.78 -17.89 0.21
C PHE A 7 -2.33 -18.44 -1.12
N LYS A 8 -3.51 -17.96 -1.53
CA LYS A 8 -4.00 -18.17 -2.91
C LYS A 8 -3.03 -17.56 -3.92
N SER A 9 -2.90 -18.20 -5.09
CA SER A 9 -2.10 -17.60 -6.16
C SER A 9 -2.81 -16.37 -6.72
N LEU A 10 -2.03 -15.34 -7.04
CA LEU A 10 -2.50 -14.16 -7.74
C LEU A 10 -2.47 -14.39 -9.24
N ASP A 11 -3.64 -14.43 -9.86
CA ASP A 11 -3.79 -14.53 -11.31
C ASP A 11 -3.36 -13.22 -12.01
N PRO A 12 -2.90 -13.27 -13.28
CA PRO A 12 -2.50 -12.07 -14.01
C PRO A 12 -3.53 -10.93 -13.95
N GLY A 13 -3.05 -9.70 -13.82
CA GLY A 13 -3.89 -8.49 -13.73
C GLY A 13 -4.05 -7.92 -12.32
N TRP A 14 -3.47 -8.55 -11.29
CA TRP A 14 -3.45 -7.99 -9.93
C TRP A 14 -2.66 -6.68 -9.83
N TYR A 15 -3.12 -5.74 -9.00
CA TYR A 15 -2.42 -4.49 -8.68
C TYR A 15 -1.53 -4.63 -7.45
N SER A 16 -0.52 -3.78 -7.33
CA SER A 16 0.34 -3.68 -6.13
C SER A 16 0.28 -2.26 -5.56
N ALA A 17 0.05 -2.11 -4.26
CA ALA A 17 0.09 -0.81 -3.61
C ALA A 17 1.47 -0.14 -3.73
N MET A 18 2.55 -0.93 -3.68
CA MET A 18 3.91 -0.43 -3.90
C MET A 18 4.08 0.11 -5.32
N ALA A 19 3.60 -0.63 -6.33
CA ALA A 19 3.65 -0.17 -7.72
C ALA A 19 2.86 1.13 -7.91
N GLN A 20 1.64 1.21 -7.34
CA GLN A 20 0.84 2.42 -7.40
C GLN A 20 1.55 3.60 -6.71
N GLY A 21 2.09 3.40 -5.51
CA GLY A 21 2.81 4.44 -4.77
C GLY A 21 4.03 4.96 -5.51
N GLN A 22 4.90 4.06 -5.98
CA GLN A 22 6.10 4.43 -6.73
C GLN A 22 5.76 5.11 -8.07
N ALA A 23 4.73 4.64 -8.77
CA ALA A 23 4.23 5.29 -9.99
C ALA A 23 3.72 6.71 -9.69
N ILE A 24 2.93 6.89 -8.62
CA ILE A 24 2.45 8.21 -8.19
C ILE A 24 3.64 9.13 -7.89
N SER A 25 4.62 8.70 -7.09
CA SER A 25 5.82 9.48 -6.79
C SER A 25 6.58 9.91 -8.04
N THR A 26 6.69 9.02 -9.03
CA THR A 26 7.35 9.29 -10.32
C THR A 26 6.57 10.32 -11.12
N LEU A 27 5.26 10.12 -11.27
CA LEU A 27 4.37 11.01 -12.02
C LEU A 27 4.28 12.41 -11.39
N VAL A 28 4.23 12.49 -10.06
CA VAL A 28 4.24 13.77 -9.34
C VAL A 28 5.51 14.55 -9.64
N ARG A 29 6.69 13.90 -9.60
CA ARG A 29 7.96 14.54 -9.95
C ARG A 29 7.99 14.99 -11.41
N ALA A 30 7.48 14.18 -12.33
CA ALA A 30 7.35 14.55 -13.74
C ALA A 30 6.44 15.78 -13.94
N TYR A 31 5.29 15.83 -13.26
CA TYR A 31 4.40 17.00 -13.26
C TYR A 31 5.11 18.25 -12.70
N LEU A 32 5.82 18.11 -11.57
CA LEU A 32 6.49 19.25 -10.95
C LEU A 32 7.57 19.86 -11.85
N LEU A 33 8.28 19.04 -12.63
CA LEU A 33 9.31 19.48 -13.59
C LEU A 33 8.73 20.08 -14.87
N THR A 34 7.69 19.46 -15.44
CA THR A 34 7.18 19.79 -16.79
C THR A 34 5.95 20.69 -16.79
N LYS A 35 5.20 20.70 -15.68
CA LYS A 35 3.85 21.25 -15.56
C LYS A 35 2.82 20.63 -16.52
N ASP A 36 3.14 19.50 -17.15
CA ASP A 36 2.18 18.74 -17.95
C ASP A 36 1.18 18.02 -17.04
N HIS A 37 -0.08 18.46 -17.11
CA HIS A 37 -1.16 17.96 -16.28
C HIS A 37 -1.53 16.49 -16.59
N ASN A 38 -1.09 15.92 -17.71
CA ASN A 38 -1.26 14.49 -17.98
C ASN A 38 -0.62 13.62 -16.90
N PHE A 39 0.53 14.03 -16.37
CA PHE A 39 1.20 13.34 -15.27
C PHE A 39 0.40 13.43 -13.98
N LEU A 40 -0.08 14.63 -13.61
CA LEU A 40 -0.89 14.82 -12.41
C LEU A 40 -2.21 14.05 -12.49
N ASN A 41 -2.90 14.11 -13.62
CA ASN A 41 -4.15 13.40 -13.86
C ASN A 41 -3.96 11.88 -13.76
N SER A 42 -2.83 11.37 -14.26
CA SER A 42 -2.47 9.95 -14.14
C SER A 42 -2.20 9.55 -12.68
N ALA A 43 -1.48 10.40 -11.93
CA ALA A 43 -1.22 10.17 -10.50
C ALA A 43 -2.52 10.17 -9.67
N LEU A 44 -3.46 11.09 -9.96
CA LEU A 44 -4.78 11.14 -9.32
C LEU A 44 -5.56 9.84 -9.57
N ARG A 45 -5.60 9.35 -10.81
CA ARG A 45 -6.27 8.09 -11.16
C ARG A 45 -5.64 6.87 -10.51
N ALA A 46 -4.32 6.89 -10.29
CA ALA A 46 -3.59 5.81 -9.64
C ALA A 46 -4.00 5.58 -8.17
N THR A 47 -4.77 6.50 -7.56
CA THR A 47 -5.34 6.31 -6.22
C THR A 47 -6.55 5.37 -6.19
N SER A 48 -7.15 5.03 -7.34
CA SER A 48 -8.39 4.23 -7.40
C SER A 48 -8.26 2.84 -6.73
N PRO A 49 -7.20 2.03 -6.99
CA PRO A 49 -7.10 0.68 -6.42
C PRO A 49 -7.07 0.66 -4.88
N PHE A 50 -6.61 1.73 -4.24
CA PHE A 50 -6.54 1.85 -2.78
C PHE A 50 -7.91 1.86 -2.10
N LYS A 51 -8.98 2.15 -2.85
CA LYS A 51 -10.34 2.26 -2.31
C LYS A 51 -11.04 0.90 -2.25
N PHE A 52 -10.61 -0.05 -3.07
CA PHE A 52 -11.26 -1.34 -3.25
C PHE A 52 -10.52 -2.46 -2.50
N PRO A 53 -11.24 -3.38 -1.86
CA PRO A 53 -10.68 -4.60 -1.29
C PRO A 53 -9.88 -5.44 -2.29
N SER A 54 -8.93 -6.24 -1.81
CA SER A 54 -8.16 -7.20 -2.63
C SER A 54 -9.03 -8.17 -3.44
N ASP A 55 -10.15 -8.63 -2.89
CA ASP A 55 -11.11 -9.52 -3.57
C ASP A 55 -12.02 -8.81 -4.59
N GLN A 56 -12.00 -7.48 -4.61
CA GLN A 56 -12.69 -6.62 -5.58
C GLN A 56 -11.70 -5.94 -6.52
N HIS A 57 -10.59 -6.61 -6.81
CA HIS A 57 -9.56 -6.15 -7.75
C HIS A 57 -8.93 -4.81 -7.34
N GLY A 58 -8.85 -4.55 -6.03
CA GLY A 58 -8.11 -3.43 -5.45
C GLY A 58 -6.86 -3.88 -4.70
N VAL A 59 -6.37 -3.01 -3.82
CA VAL A 59 -5.19 -3.27 -2.98
C VAL A 59 -5.47 -3.06 -1.49
N LYS A 60 -6.73 -2.84 -1.09
CA LYS A 60 -7.07 -2.59 0.31
C LYS A 60 -7.25 -3.90 1.08
N ALA A 61 -6.60 -4.00 2.23
CA ALA A 61 -6.88 -4.96 3.28
C ALA A 61 -7.33 -4.23 4.55
N VAL A 62 -7.92 -4.97 5.49
CA VAL A 62 -8.30 -4.44 6.80
C VAL A 62 -7.77 -5.39 7.87
N PHE A 63 -6.81 -4.92 8.67
CA PHE A 63 -6.27 -5.69 9.78
C PHE A 63 -7.26 -5.67 10.96
N MET A 64 -7.66 -6.87 11.42
CA MET A 64 -8.55 -7.08 12.56
C MET A 64 -9.83 -6.20 12.54
N ASN A 65 -10.44 -6.02 11.37
CA ASN A 65 -11.63 -5.19 11.16
C ASN A 65 -11.48 -3.72 11.62
N LYS A 66 -10.25 -3.21 11.75
CA LYS A 66 -9.98 -1.89 12.34
C LYS A 66 -9.03 -1.03 11.51
N TYR A 67 -7.91 -1.57 11.06
CA TYR A 67 -6.84 -0.77 10.44
C TYR A 67 -6.75 -1.01 8.94
N ASP A 68 -6.86 0.06 8.15
CA ASP A 68 -6.71 -0.01 6.70
C ASP A 68 -5.25 -0.28 6.33
N TRP A 69 -5.06 -1.17 5.36
CA TRP A 69 -3.73 -1.50 4.83
C TRP A 69 -3.75 -1.52 3.31
N TYR A 70 -2.64 -1.14 2.68
CA TYR A 70 -2.47 -1.16 1.23
C TYR A 70 -1.44 -2.23 0.87
N GLU A 71 -1.94 -3.30 0.27
CA GLU A 71 -1.20 -4.53 0.03
C GLU A 71 -0.19 -4.39 -1.12
N GLU A 72 1.07 -4.70 -0.83
CA GLU A 72 2.07 -4.95 -1.88
C GLU A 72 1.63 -6.14 -2.75
N TYR A 73 1.07 -7.16 -2.12
CA TYR A 73 0.50 -8.35 -2.73
C TYR A 73 -0.93 -8.52 -2.21
N PRO A 74 -1.98 -8.26 -3.01
CA PRO A 74 -3.37 -8.34 -2.59
C PRO A 74 -3.84 -9.80 -2.48
N THR A 75 -3.20 -10.57 -1.59
CA THR A 75 -3.45 -12.01 -1.40
C THR A 75 -4.71 -12.29 -0.59
N THR A 76 -5.14 -13.55 -0.61
CA THR A 76 -6.13 -14.08 0.34
C THR A 76 -5.53 -15.30 1.03
N PRO A 77 -5.42 -15.31 2.38
CA PRO A 77 -5.65 -14.17 3.28
C PRO A 77 -4.67 -13.01 3.03
N SER A 78 -4.93 -11.86 3.63
CA SER A 78 -4.08 -10.66 3.55
C SER A 78 -2.67 -10.92 4.06
N SER A 79 -1.67 -10.30 3.42
CA SER A 79 -0.25 -10.56 3.68
C SER A 79 0.38 -9.52 4.61
N PHE A 80 -0.07 -8.27 4.50
CA PHE A 80 0.45 -7.14 5.29
C PHE A 80 1.97 -7.00 5.17
N VAL A 81 2.49 -6.87 3.95
CA VAL A 81 3.93 -6.59 3.75
C VAL A 81 4.24 -5.13 4.13
N LEU A 82 5.21 -4.91 5.03
CA LEU A 82 5.51 -3.58 5.59
C LEU A 82 6.08 -2.60 4.56
N ASN A 83 7.12 -3.03 3.84
CA ASN A 83 7.89 -2.12 2.97
C ASN A 83 7.01 -1.54 1.83
N GLY A 84 6.24 -2.38 1.15
CA GLY A 84 5.37 -1.93 0.06
C GLY A 84 4.24 -1.02 0.54
N PHE A 85 3.72 -1.23 1.75
CA PHE A 85 2.76 -0.31 2.35
C PHE A 85 3.36 1.07 2.59
N ILE A 86 4.57 1.15 3.15
CA ILE A 86 5.27 2.43 3.38
C ILE A 86 5.51 3.15 2.04
N TYR A 87 5.97 2.45 0.99
CA TYR A 87 6.12 3.05 -0.34
C TYR A 87 4.80 3.57 -0.91
N ALA A 88 3.69 2.87 -0.64
CA ALA A 88 2.37 3.32 -1.03
C ALA A 88 1.99 4.65 -0.34
N LEU A 89 2.28 4.77 0.97
CA LEU A 89 2.05 6.00 1.73
C LEU A 89 2.93 7.16 1.23
N VAL A 90 4.18 6.92 0.86
CA VAL A 90 5.06 7.95 0.27
C VAL A 90 4.46 8.50 -1.03
N GLY A 91 3.95 7.63 -1.92
CA GLY A 91 3.26 8.09 -3.13
C GLY A 91 2.01 8.93 -2.83
N LEU A 92 1.18 8.49 -1.88
CA LEU A 92 0.00 9.25 -1.46
C LEU A 92 0.38 10.61 -0.83
N TYR A 93 1.50 10.67 -0.10
CA TYR A 93 2.05 11.92 0.43
C TYR A 93 2.47 12.86 -0.69
N ASP A 94 3.28 12.40 -1.64
CA ASP A 94 3.73 13.21 -2.77
C ASP A 94 2.53 13.83 -3.53
N LEU A 95 1.49 13.03 -3.76
CA LEU A 95 0.29 13.49 -4.45
C LEU A 95 -0.55 14.46 -3.63
N LYS A 96 -0.75 14.22 -2.32
CA LYS A 96 -1.58 15.11 -1.49
C LYS A 96 -0.94 16.49 -1.33
N GLU A 97 0.40 16.56 -1.29
CA GLU A 97 1.14 17.82 -1.20
C GLU A 97 1.14 18.58 -2.53
N THR A 98 1.08 17.86 -3.66
CA THR A 98 1.20 18.47 -4.99
C THR A 98 -0.14 18.88 -5.62
N ALA A 99 -1.21 18.10 -5.40
CA ALA A 99 -2.50 18.29 -6.08
C ALA A 99 -3.40 19.39 -5.47
N GLY A 100 -2.99 20.00 -4.35
CA GLY A 100 -3.78 20.99 -3.62
C GLY A 100 -5.02 20.41 -2.92
N GLU A 101 -5.74 21.27 -2.18
CA GLU A 101 -6.84 20.85 -1.28
C GLU A 101 -7.99 20.11 -1.98
N LYS A 102 -8.37 20.55 -3.19
CA LYS A 102 -9.53 20.00 -3.89
C LYS A 102 -9.24 18.67 -4.58
N LEU A 103 -8.18 18.60 -5.39
CA LEU A 103 -7.84 17.39 -6.15
C LEU A 103 -7.11 16.36 -5.28
N GLY A 104 -6.30 16.82 -4.32
CA GLY A 104 -5.55 15.95 -3.41
C GLY A 104 -6.35 15.38 -2.24
N ARG A 105 -7.66 15.68 -2.15
CA ARG A 105 -8.53 15.25 -1.02
C ARG A 105 -8.49 13.73 -0.81
N ASP A 106 -8.65 12.96 -1.87
CA ASP A 106 -8.69 11.50 -1.79
C ASP A 106 -7.33 10.94 -1.35
N ALA A 107 -6.24 11.44 -1.94
CA ALA A 107 -4.88 11.06 -1.55
C ALA A 107 -4.61 11.38 -0.07
N ARG A 108 -5.08 12.54 0.42
CA ARG A 108 -4.98 12.93 1.83
C ARG A 108 -5.74 12.00 2.76
N GLN A 109 -6.97 11.64 2.41
CA GLN A 109 -7.77 10.72 3.22
C GLN A 109 -7.12 9.33 3.32
N LEU A 110 -6.67 8.79 2.18
CA LEU A 110 -5.95 7.52 2.13
C LEU A 110 -4.66 7.60 2.95
N TYR A 111 -3.84 8.63 2.74
CA TYR A 111 -2.61 8.83 3.51
C TYR A 111 -2.85 8.87 5.02
N ASN A 112 -3.84 9.64 5.49
CA ASN A 112 -4.11 9.78 6.92
C ASN A 112 -4.55 8.46 7.56
N ARG A 113 -5.46 7.70 6.91
CA ARG A 113 -5.90 6.38 7.40
C ARG A 113 -4.77 5.37 7.40
N GLY A 114 -3.95 5.39 6.34
CA GLY A 114 -2.77 4.53 6.24
C GLY A 114 -1.71 4.86 7.29
N LEU A 115 -1.46 6.14 7.57
CA LEU A 115 -0.51 6.58 8.59
C LEU A 115 -0.98 6.23 10.01
N GLU A 116 -2.28 6.35 10.29
CA GLU A 116 -2.88 5.86 11.54
C GLU A 116 -2.63 4.36 11.73
N SER A 117 -2.88 3.58 10.68
CA SER A 117 -2.69 2.14 10.67
C SER A 117 -1.21 1.76 10.82
N LEU A 118 -0.31 2.45 10.12
CA LEU A 118 1.13 2.26 10.24
C LEU A 118 1.57 2.44 11.70
N ARG A 119 1.17 3.54 12.35
CA ARG A 119 1.55 3.84 13.74
C ARG A 119 1.06 2.76 14.71
N ALA A 120 -0.16 2.27 14.51
CA ALA A 120 -0.73 1.24 15.37
C ALA A 120 -0.08 -0.14 15.15
N MET A 121 0.29 -0.47 13.92
CA MET A 121 0.76 -1.80 13.53
C MET A 121 2.29 -1.94 13.53
N LEU A 122 3.05 -0.84 13.54
CA LEU A 122 4.52 -0.87 13.46
C LEU A 122 5.16 -1.80 14.51
N PRO A 123 4.71 -1.85 15.78
CA PRO A 123 5.28 -2.76 16.78
C PRO A 123 5.13 -4.25 16.43
N LEU A 124 4.15 -4.62 15.60
CA LEU A 124 3.94 -6.02 15.18
C LEU A 124 5.05 -6.54 14.27
N TYR A 125 5.87 -5.64 13.71
CA TYR A 125 7.00 -5.98 12.85
C TYR A 125 8.34 -5.95 13.59
N ASP A 126 8.36 -5.56 14.86
CA ASP A 126 9.58 -5.50 15.67
C ASP A 126 9.77 -6.82 16.44
N THR A 127 10.95 -7.44 16.28
CA THR A 127 11.31 -8.68 16.99
C THR A 127 12.14 -8.44 18.25
N GLY A 128 12.45 -7.17 18.56
CA GLY A 128 13.39 -6.74 19.60
C GLY A 128 14.86 -6.82 19.19
N SER A 129 15.18 -7.43 18.04
CA SER A 129 16.55 -7.58 17.52
C SER A 129 16.67 -7.47 16.00
N GLY A 130 15.58 -7.05 15.34
CA GLY A 130 15.42 -7.03 13.88
C GLY A 130 13.94 -6.86 13.53
N THR A 131 13.59 -7.01 12.26
CA THR A 131 12.20 -6.82 11.81
C THR A 131 11.64 -8.02 11.06
N ILE A 132 10.32 -8.12 11.04
CA ILE A 132 9.56 -9.08 10.23
C ILE A 132 9.17 -8.39 8.92
N TYR A 133 9.21 -9.12 7.81
CA TYR A 133 8.87 -8.58 6.49
C TYR A 133 7.35 -8.41 6.30
N ASP A 134 6.57 -9.34 6.84
CA ASP A 134 5.11 -9.41 6.69
C ASP A 134 4.44 -10.11 7.89
N LEU A 135 3.12 -9.99 8.01
CA LEU A 135 2.36 -10.58 9.14
C LEU A 135 1.84 -11.99 8.84
N ARG A 136 2.46 -12.75 7.92
CA ARG A 136 1.99 -14.11 7.55
C ARG A 136 1.95 -15.07 8.75
N HIS A 137 2.84 -14.88 9.72
CA HIS A 137 2.90 -15.71 10.93
C HIS A 137 1.64 -15.58 11.77
N PHE A 138 1.10 -14.38 11.88
CA PHE A 138 -0.18 -14.12 12.54
C PHE A 138 -1.37 -14.59 11.68
N MET A 139 -1.33 -14.35 10.37
CA MET A 139 -2.45 -14.64 9.47
C MET A 139 -2.62 -16.13 9.14
N LEU A 140 -1.54 -16.91 9.15
CA LEU A 140 -1.52 -18.33 8.77
C LEU A 140 -1.14 -19.26 9.92
N GLY A 141 -0.73 -18.75 11.09
CA GLY A 141 -0.28 -19.57 12.22
C GLY A 141 1.03 -20.31 11.96
N ILE A 142 1.96 -19.67 11.22
CA ILE A 142 3.27 -20.23 10.84
C ILE A 142 4.42 -19.40 11.42
N ALA A 143 5.67 -19.80 11.16
CA ALA A 143 6.85 -19.06 11.61
C ALA A 143 6.95 -17.64 10.98
N PRO A 144 7.51 -16.63 11.70
CA PRO A 144 7.80 -15.30 11.17
C PRO A 144 8.68 -15.32 9.92
N ASN A 145 8.32 -14.52 8.92
CA ASN A 145 9.16 -14.23 7.77
C ASN A 145 10.10 -13.05 8.10
N LEU A 146 11.28 -13.34 8.64
CA LEU A 146 12.25 -12.31 9.03
C LEU A 146 12.71 -11.49 7.81
N ALA A 147 12.84 -10.18 7.99
CA ALA A 147 13.45 -9.32 7.00
C ALA A 147 14.97 -9.58 6.95
N ARG A 148 15.50 -9.78 5.75
CA ARG A 148 16.92 -10.08 5.50
C ARG A 148 17.84 -8.87 5.62
#